data_AF-A0A448I1Y5-F1
#
_entry.id   AF-A0A448I1Y5-F1
#
_cell.length_a   1.000
_cell.length_b   1.000
_cell.length_c   1.000
_cell.angle_alpha   90.00
_cell.angle_beta   90.00
_cell.angle_gamma   90.00
#
_symmetry.space_group_name_H-M   'P 1'
#
loop_
_entity.id
_entity.type
_entity.pdbx_description
1 polymer ?
#
loop_
_entity_poly.entity_id
_entity_poly.type
_entity_poly.pdbx_seq_one_letter_code
_entity_poly.pdbx_strand_id
1 'polypeptide(L)'
;MGRVVALLIGVAAAALAFAGPAFAVPDQGTPEFDSYLQGLERNGYHLNPETAWRLAHQACVGGIPGYIGIELAAQGVIGPGAQQRVMDVARKYACPVQ
;
A
#
# COMPACT_ATOMS: atom_id res chain seq x y z
N MET A 1 23.28 22.14 30.50
CA MET A 1 22.32 21.03 30.31
C MET A 1 20.99 21.47 29.69
N GLY A 2 20.38 22.58 30.12
CA GLY A 2 19.07 23.02 29.58
C GLY A 2 19.00 23.27 28.07
N ARG A 3 20.07 23.79 27.45
CA ARG A 3 20.12 24.01 25.98
C ARG A 3 20.10 22.72 25.16
N VAL A 4 20.70 21.65 25.67
CA VAL A 4 20.75 20.33 25.00
C VAL A 4 19.38 19.66 25.07
N VAL A 5 18.70 19.77 26.22
CA VAL A 5 17.34 19.26 26.41
C VAL A 5 16.35 19.98 25.51
N ALA A 6 16.45 21.31 25.39
CA ALA A 6 15.61 22.09 24.47
C ALA A 6 15.79 21.68 23.01
N LEU A 7 17.03 21.39 22.61
CA LEU A 7 17.35 20.92 21.25
C LEU A 7 16.74 19.55 20.96
N LEU A 8 16.83 18.61 21.91
CA LEU A 8 16.23 17.28 21.77
C LEU A 8 14.71 17.32 21.67
N ILE A 9 14.06 18.17 22.48
CA ILE A 9 12.61 18.37 22.42
C ILE A 9 12.20 19.00 21.09
N GLY A 10 12.97 19.98 20.61
CA GLY A 10 12.73 20.60 19.30
C GLY A 10 12.82 19.60 18.14
N VAL A 11 13.84 18.73 18.16
CA VAL A 11 14.00 17.67 17.15
C VAL A 11 12.87 16.64 17.23
N ALA A 12 12.46 16.23 18.44
CA ALA A 12 11.35 15.29 18.61
C ALA A 12 10.01 15.87 18.13
N ALA A 13 9.74 17.14 18.42
CA ALA A 13 8.54 17.83 17.97
C ALA A 13 8.54 18.01 16.44
N ALA A 14 9.68 18.32 15.83
CA ALA A 14 9.81 18.40 14.38
C ALA A 14 9.62 17.03 13.71
N ALA A 15 10.13 15.94 14.31
CA ALA A 15 9.92 14.59 13.81
C ALA A 15 8.45 14.17 13.88
N LEU A 16 7.73 14.52 14.95
CA LEU A 16 6.28 14.28 15.08
C LEU A 16 5.46 15.13 14.09
N ALA A 17 5.92 16.34 13.77
CA ALA A 17 5.27 17.19 12.77
C ALA A 17 5.55 16.74 11.32
N PHE A 18 6.69 16.09 11.07
CA PHE A 18 7.03 15.46 9.78
C PHE A 18 6.53 14.02 9.63
N ALA A 19 6.01 13.42 10.70
CA ALA A 19 5.19 12.23 10.62
C ALA A 19 3.83 12.64 10.03
N GLY A 20 3.82 12.90 8.73
CA GLY A 20 2.58 13.07 7.97
C GLY A 20 1.64 11.88 8.20
N PRO A 21 0.35 12.02 7.86
CA PRO A 21 -0.61 10.93 8.03
C PRO A 21 0.01 9.68 7.40
N ALA A 22 0.07 8.57 8.15
CA ALA A 22 0.41 7.29 7.56
C ALA A 22 -0.45 7.17 6.30
N PHE A 23 0.20 7.13 5.14
CA PHE A 23 -0.40 7.09 3.82
C PHE A 23 -1.10 5.73 3.73
N ALA A 24 -2.27 5.65 4.36
CA ALA A 24 -2.82 4.40 4.81
C ALA A 24 -3.41 3.68 3.61
N VAL A 25 -2.87 2.50 3.35
CA VAL A 25 -3.52 1.50 2.50
C VAL A 25 -4.93 1.29 3.06
N PRO A 26 -5.98 1.23 2.23
CA PRO A 26 -7.34 1.02 2.71
C PRO A 26 -7.44 -0.24 3.57
N ASP A 27 -8.02 -0.09 4.76
CA ASP A 27 -8.22 -1.19 5.71
C ASP A 27 -9.30 -2.15 5.24
N GLN A 28 -9.13 -3.45 5.54
CA GLN A 28 -10.12 -4.44 5.14
C GLN A 28 -11.48 -4.17 5.82
N GLY A 29 -12.55 -4.25 5.02
CA GLY A 29 -13.92 -4.01 5.49
C GLY A 29 -14.35 -2.54 5.48
N THR A 30 -13.53 -1.63 4.95
CA THR A 30 -13.95 -0.24 4.70
C THR A 30 -14.49 -0.05 3.28
N PRO A 31 -15.36 0.94 3.04
CA PRO A 31 -15.86 1.25 1.69
C PRO A 31 -14.75 1.59 0.68
N GLU A 32 -13.65 2.18 1.16
CA GLU A 32 -12.48 2.49 0.34
C GLU A 32 -11.82 1.19 -0.17
N PHE A 33 -11.71 0.18 0.70
CA PHE A 33 -11.20 -1.13 0.33
C PHE A 33 -12.12 -1.84 -0.66
N ASP A 34 -13.44 -1.76 -0.48
CA ASP A 34 -14.41 -2.29 -1.44
C ASP A 34 -14.29 -1.62 -2.82
N SER A 35 -14.08 -0.30 -2.84
CA SER A 35 -13.85 0.45 -4.08
C SER A 35 -12.57 0.02 -4.79
N TYR A 36 -11.53 -0.30 -4.02
CA TYR A 36 -10.28 -0.85 -4.52
C TYR A 36 -10.47 -2.25 -5.11
N LEU A 37 -11.16 -3.15 -4.41
CA LEU A 37 -11.50 -4.48 -4.92
C LEU A 37 -12.27 -4.38 -6.23
N GLN A 38 -13.26 -3.49 -6.29
CA GLN A 38 -14.00 -3.24 -7.53
C GLN A 38 -13.11 -2.67 -8.64
N GLY A 39 -12.11 -1.84 -8.30
CA GLY A 39 -11.08 -1.36 -9.22
C GLY A 39 -10.25 -2.50 -9.80
N LEU A 40 -9.80 -3.45 -8.98
CA LEU A 40 -9.09 -4.65 -9.44
C LEU A 40 -9.97 -5.48 -10.37
N GLU A 41 -11.22 -5.70 -10.00
CA GLU A 41 -12.16 -6.53 -10.75
C GLU A 41 -12.47 -5.93 -12.12
N ARG A 42 -12.66 -4.61 -12.21
CA ARG A 42 -12.81 -3.88 -13.47
C ARG A 42 -11.60 -4.00 -14.39
N ASN A 43 -10.41 -4.28 -13.85
CA ASN A 43 -9.19 -4.52 -14.60
C ASN A 43 -8.92 -6.02 -14.82
N GLY A 44 -9.88 -6.90 -14.51
CA GLY A 44 -9.80 -8.35 -14.73
C GLY A 44 -9.03 -9.11 -13.65
N TYR A 45 -8.79 -8.51 -12.49
CA TYR A 45 -8.08 -9.14 -11.38
C TYR A 45 -9.07 -9.59 -10.30
N HIS A 46 -9.35 -10.89 -10.26
CA HIS A 46 -10.21 -11.52 -9.26
C HIS A 46 -9.38 -12.03 -8.09
N LEU A 47 -8.87 -11.09 -7.28
CA LEU A 47 -8.08 -11.42 -6.10
C LEU A 47 -8.98 -11.57 -4.88
N ASN A 48 -8.64 -12.50 -4.00
CA ASN A 48 -9.25 -12.55 -2.69
C ASN A 48 -8.85 -11.29 -1.86
N PRO A 49 -9.67 -10.89 -0.86
CA PRO A 49 -9.40 -9.70 -0.04
C PRO A 49 -8.02 -9.68 0.61
N GLU A 50 -7.55 -10.80 1.15
CA GLU A 50 -6.25 -10.92 1.83
C GLU A 50 -5.06 -10.67 0.90
N THR A 51 -5.12 -11.22 -0.32
CA THR A 51 -4.11 -11.01 -1.35
C THR A 51 -4.17 -9.58 -1.86
N ALA A 52 -5.37 -9.05 -2.08
CA ALA A 52 -5.56 -7.67 -2.52
C ALA A 52 -5.02 -6.67 -1.49
N TRP A 53 -5.23 -6.90 -0.20
CA TRP A 53 -4.70 -6.05 0.87
C TRP A 53 -3.17 -6.07 0.93
N ARG A 54 -2.56 -7.26 0.78
CA ARG A 54 -1.08 -7.40 0.71
C ARG A 54 -0.50 -6.78 -0.56
N LEU A 55 -1.18 -6.92 -1.68
CA LEU A 55 -0.83 -6.26 -2.94
C LEU A 55 -0.85 -4.73 -2.76
N ALA A 56 -1.90 -4.18 -2.14
CA ALA A 56 -2.01 -2.75 -1.88
C ALA A 56 -0.88 -2.27 -0.94
N HIS A 57 -0.58 -3.02 0.12
CA HIS A 57 0.57 -2.75 0.99
C HIS A 57 1.88 -2.67 0.22
N GLN A 58 2.14 -3.68 -0.62
CA GLN A 58 3.36 -3.70 -1.42
C GLN A 58 3.41 -2.58 -2.46
N ALA A 59 2.26 -2.22 -3.04
CA ALA A 59 2.12 -1.18 -4.04
C ALA A 59 2.30 0.24 -3.47
N CYS A 60 1.82 0.50 -2.25
CA CYS A 60 1.75 1.85 -1.66
C CYS A 60 2.85 2.14 -0.65
N VAL A 61 3.11 1.22 0.27
CA VAL A 61 4.13 1.38 1.32
C VAL A 61 5.51 0.96 0.80
N GLY A 62 5.52 0.11 -0.22
CA GLY A 62 6.71 -0.61 -0.64
C GLY A 62 6.89 -1.88 0.17
N GLY A 63 7.54 -2.85 -0.43
CA GLY A 63 7.81 -4.16 0.14
C GLY A 63 8.77 -4.91 -0.75
N ILE A 64 9.21 -6.10 -0.33
CA ILE A 64 10.13 -6.90 -1.11
C ILE A 64 9.42 -7.38 -2.40
N PRO A 65 9.88 -6.94 -3.60
CA PRO A 65 9.31 -7.36 -4.87
C PRO A 65 9.27 -8.89 -4.98
N GLY A 66 8.13 -9.45 -5.38
CA GLY A 66 7.99 -10.90 -5.62
C GLY A 66 7.48 -11.74 -4.44
N TYR A 67 7.37 -11.21 -3.22
CA TYR A 67 6.91 -12.02 -2.06
C TYR A 67 5.46 -12.52 -2.20
N ILE A 68 4.60 -11.77 -2.90
CA ILE A 68 3.22 -12.19 -3.22
C ILE A 68 3.10 -12.86 -4.58
N GLY A 69 4.19 -13.03 -5.32
CA GLY A 69 4.16 -13.44 -6.72
C GLY A 69 3.54 -14.83 -6.94
N ILE A 70 3.78 -15.77 -6.02
CA ILE A 70 3.18 -17.12 -6.07
C ILE A 70 1.66 -17.04 -5.82
N GLU A 71 1.24 -16.22 -4.86
CA GLU A 71 -0.17 -16.06 -4.50
C GLU A 71 -0.97 -15.33 -5.59
N LEU A 72 -0.35 -14.34 -6.23
CA LEU A 72 -0.87 -13.67 -7.42
C LEU A 72 -0.97 -14.62 -8.61
N ALA A 73 0.06 -15.44 -8.85
CA ALA A 73 0.05 -16.43 -9.92
C ALA A 73 -1.05 -17.49 -9.69
N ALA A 74 -1.25 -17.94 -8.44
CA ALA A 74 -2.32 -18.87 -8.08
C ALA A 74 -3.73 -18.29 -8.36
N GLN A 75 -3.85 -16.96 -8.43
CA GLN A 75 -5.10 -16.24 -8.72
C GLN A 75 -5.15 -15.69 -10.15
N GLY A 76 -4.32 -16.22 -11.05
CA GLY A 76 -4.39 -15.91 -12.48
C GLY A 76 -3.59 -14.70 -12.93
N VAL A 77 -2.82 -14.04 -12.05
CA VAL A 77 -1.86 -12.99 -12.44
C VAL A 77 -0.59 -13.65 -12.98
N ILE A 78 -0.69 -14.18 -14.20
CA ILE A 78 0.37 -14.96 -14.86
C ILE A 78 0.79 -14.26 -16.16
N GLY A 79 2.08 -14.31 -16.46
CA GLY A 79 2.64 -13.83 -17.72
C GLY A 79 3.61 -12.66 -17.56
N PRO A 80 4.32 -12.29 -18.64
CA PRO A 80 5.33 -11.25 -18.61
C PRO A 80 4.72 -9.90 -18.21
N GLY A 81 5.28 -9.30 -17.17
CA GLY A 81 4.83 -8.01 -16.62
C GLY A 81 3.46 -8.04 -15.93
N ALA A 82 2.82 -9.21 -15.75
CA ALA A 82 1.50 -9.29 -15.10
C ALA A 82 1.51 -8.76 -13.67
N GLN A 83 2.56 -9.09 -12.92
CA GLN A 83 2.78 -8.56 -11.57
C GLN A 83 2.96 -7.03 -11.58
N GLN A 84 3.66 -6.47 -12.57
CA GLN A 84 3.83 -5.03 -12.70
C GLN A 84 2.49 -4.33 -12.96
N ARG A 85 1.69 -4.86 -13.91
CA ARG A 85 0.39 -4.31 -14.26
C ARG A 85 -0.61 -4.33 -13.10
N VAL A 86 -0.66 -5.44 -12.35
CA VAL A 86 -1.55 -5.52 -11.18
C VAL A 86 -1.10 -4.58 -10.06
N MET A 87 0.21 -4.36 -9.90
CA MET A 87 0.76 -3.36 -8.99
C MET A 87 0.43 -1.92 -9.44
N ASP A 88 0.38 -1.64 -10.74
CA ASP A 88 -0.02 -0.33 -11.27
C ASP A 88 -1.49 -0.05 -11.01
N VAL A 89 -2.35 -1.07 -11.18
CA VAL A 89 -3.77 -0.98 -10.82
C VAL A 89 -3.92 -0.78 -9.30
N ALA A 90 -3.22 -1.57 -8.49
CA ALA A 90 -3.25 -1.39 -7.04
C ALA A 90 -2.78 0.01 -6.63
N ARG A 91 -1.74 0.55 -7.28
CA ARG A 91 -1.32 1.93 -7.04
C ARG A 91 -2.39 2.96 -7.34
N LYS A 92 -3.09 2.78 -8.45
CA LYS A 92 -4.13 3.71 -8.90
C LYS A 92 -5.35 3.75 -7.97
N TYR A 93 -5.73 2.61 -7.38
CA TYR A 93 -6.99 2.48 -6.64
C TYR A 93 -6.81 2.38 -5.12
N ALA A 94 -5.65 1.94 -4.62
CA ALA A 94 -5.41 1.74 -3.20
C ALA A 94 -4.42 2.75 -2.58
N CYS A 95 -3.55 3.38 -3.37
CA CYS A 95 -2.63 4.36 -2.80
C CYS A 95 -3.29 5.73 -2.71
N PRO A 96 -3.12 6.46 -1.59
CA PRO A 96 -3.54 7.84 -1.52
C PRO A 96 -2.84 8.62 -2.65
N VAL A 97 -3.62 9.42 -3.37
CA VAL A 97 -3.13 10.26 -4.46
C VAL A 97 -2.02 11.15 -3.91
N GLN A 98 -0.81 11.06 -4.47
CA GLN A 98 0.29 11.98 -4.15
C GLN A 98 0.02 13.36 -4.75
#